data_AF-A0A533YDP1-F1
#
_entry.id   AF-A0A533YDP1-F1
#
_cell.length_a   1.000
_cell.length_b   1.000
_cell.length_c   1.000
_cell.angle_alpha   90.00
_cell.angle_beta   90.00
_cell.angle_gamma   90.00
#
_symmetry.space_group_name_H-M   'P 1'
#
loop_
_entity.id
_entity.type
_entity.pdbx_description
1 polymer ?
#
loop_
_entity_poly.entity_id
_entity_poly.type
_entity_poly.pdbx_seq_one_letter_code
_entity_poly.pdbx_strand_id
1 'polypeptide(L)'
;GEEPIDLGVFQGTGHVDIVFDPLLIGDGSYWLTVGIFPHKEGPESIYRLDPYDYHERVCEFTVKRPNRPLQTVFDHPVTWSHQCAS
;
A
#
# COMPACT_ATOMS: atom_id res chain seq x y z
N GLY A 1 42.79 4.44 -8.35
CA GLY A 1 41.36 4.31 -8.02
C GLY A 1 41.25 3.12 -7.10
N GLU A 2 40.57 3.26 -5.97
CA GLU A 2 40.38 2.13 -5.07
C GLU A 2 39.45 1.11 -5.72
N GLU A 3 39.78 -0.18 -5.58
CA GLU A 3 38.92 -1.26 -6.03
C GLU A 3 37.73 -1.40 -5.07
N PRO A 4 36.52 -1.70 -5.58
CA PRO A 4 35.36 -1.97 -4.74
C PRO A 4 35.62 -3.18 -3.83
N ILE A 5 35.38 -3.02 -2.53
CA ILE A 5 35.49 -4.12 -1.57
C ILE A 5 34.19 -4.94 -1.63
N ASP A 6 34.32 -6.24 -1.84
CA ASP A 6 33.23 -7.20 -1.68
C ASP A 6 32.89 -7.37 -0.19
N LEU A 7 31.69 -6.94 0.20
CA LEU A 7 31.21 -7.02 1.58
C LEU A 7 30.56 -8.37 1.91
N GLY A 8 30.48 -9.29 0.95
CA GLY A 8 29.79 -10.57 1.08
C GLY A 8 28.26 -10.46 1.09
N VAL A 9 27.58 -11.59 1.24
CA VAL A 9 26.11 -11.65 1.31
C VAL A 9 25.64 -11.23 2.69
N PHE A 10 24.87 -10.15 2.78
CA PHE A 10 24.19 -9.77 4.02
C PHE A 10 23.10 -10.79 4.37
N GLN A 11 23.22 -11.42 5.55
CA GLN A 11 22.23 -12.32 6.11
C GLN A 11 21.60 -11.64 7.33
N GLY A 12 20.33 -11.26 7.23
CA GLY A 12 19.63 -10.58 8.31
C GLY A 12 18.12 -10.64 8.13
N THR A 13 17.39 -10.47 9.22
CA THR A 13 15.93 -10.41 9.23
C THR A 13 15.50 -8.98 9.50
N GLY A 14 14.61 -8.45 8.65
CA GLY A 14 13.98 -7.14 8.83
C GLY A 14 12.48 -7.30 9.03
N HIS A 15 11.86 -6.33 9.69
CA HIS A 15 10.41 -6.23 9.84
C HIS A 15 9.94 -4.86 9.37
N VAL A 16 8.77 -4.80 8.74
CA VAL A 16 8.14 -3.56 8.29
C VAL A 16 6.70 -3.56 8.78
N ASP A 17 6.34 -2.52 9.53
CA ASP A 17 4.97 -2.26 9.95
C ASP A 17 4.31 -1.25 9.01
N ILE A 18 3.17 -1.63 8.43
CA ILE A 18 2.32 -0.74 7.62
C ILE A 18 1.00 -0.56 8.37
N VAL A 19 0.71 0.68 8.75
CA VAL A 19 -0.50 1.02 9.52
C VAL A 19 -1.43 1.89 8.66
N PHE A 20 -2.66 1.42 8.46
CA PHE A 20 -3.74 2.19 7.84
C PHE A 20 -4.76 2.56 8.91
N ASP A 21 -4.79 3.84 9.31
CA ASP A 21 -5.73 4.34 10.31
C ASP A 21 -6.28 5.73 9.94
N PRO A 22 -7.54 5.85 9.48
CA PRO A 22 -8.50 4.77 9.24
C PRO A 22 -8.26 4.04 7.90
N LEU A 23 -8.75 2.80 7.80
CA LEU A 23 -8.85 2.10 6.53
C LEU A 23 -10.05 2.62 5.73
N LEU A 24 -9.76 3.38 4.66
CA LEU A 24 -10.74 4.13 3.88
C LEU A 24 -11.40 3.33 2.73
N ILE A 25 -11.61 2.04 2.93
CA ILE A 25 -12.29 1.18 1.94
C ILE A 25 -13.70 0.83 2.42
N GLY A 26 -14.56 0.50 1.46
CA GLY A 26 -15.95 0.11 1.70
C GLY A 26 -16.11 -1.17 2.53
N ASP A 27 -17.36 -1.50 2.83
CA ASP A 27 -17.68 -2.78 3.47
C ASP A 27 -17.49 -3.92 2.47
N GLY A 28 -16.87 -5.02 2.90
CA GLY A 28 -16.64 -6.17 2.02
C GLY A 28 -15.57 -7.12 2.50
N SER A 29 -15.37 -8.20 1.73
CA SER A 29 -14.26 -9.14 1.88
C SER A 29 -13.13 -8.77 0.92
N TYR A 30 -11.93 -8.71 1.44
CA TYR A 30 -10.74 -8.27 0.71
C TYR A 30 -9.61 -9.28 0.88
N TRP A 31 -8.76 -9.37 -0.13
CA TRP A 31 -7.49 -10.07 -0.06
C TRP A 31 -6.34 -9.08 0.01
N LEU A 32 -5.41 -9.31 0.93
CA LEU A 32 -4.13 -8.62 1.00
C LEU A 32 -3.11 -9.35 0.12
N THR A 33 -2.41 -8.59 -0.70
CA THR A 33 -1.23 -9.02 -1.48
C THR A 33 -0.07 -8.11 -1.10
N VAL A 34 1.13 -8.67 -0.93
CA VAL A 34 2.32 -7.92 -0.53
C VAL A 34 3.45 -8.20 -1.51
N GLY A 35 4.15 -7.15 -1.95
CA GLY A 35 5.30 -7.28 -2.84
C GLY A 35 6.41 -6.31 -2.48
N ILE A 36 7.65 -6.78 -2.56
CA ILE A 36 8.86 -5.99 -2.36
C ILE A 36 9.48 -5.74 -3.73
N PHE A 37 9.67 -4.48 -4.09
CA PHE A 37 10.18 -4.08 -5.40
C PHE A 37 11.50 -3.32 -5.25
N PRO A 38 12.40 -3.41 -6.24
CA PRO A 38 13.50 -2.47 -6.35
C PRO A 38 12.99 -1.02 -6.43
N HIS A 39 13.84 -0.09 -5.99
CA HIS A 39 13.53 1.34 -6.02
C HIS A 39 13.27 1.81 -7.45
N LYS A 40 12.23 2.63 -7.64
CA LYS A 40 11.87 3.21 -8.94
C LYS A 40 12.55 4.57 -9.10
N GLU A 41 13.47 4.66 -10.05
CA GLU A 41 14.04 5.94 -10.49
C GLU A 41 13.72 6.22 -11.96
N GLY A 42 13.12 7.38 -12.21
CA GLY A 42 12.87 7.89 -13.56
C GLY A 42 11.79 7.16 -14.37
N PRO A 43 11.49 7.68 -15.57
CA PRO A 43 10.43 7.19 -16.45
C PRO A 43 10.77 5.87 -17.19
N GLU A 44 11.95 5.28 -16.97
CA GLU A 44 12.28 3.95 -17.51
C GLU A 44 11.91 2.82 -16.53
N SER A 45 11.72 3.15 -15.23
CA SER A 45 11.36 2.19 -14.17
C SER A 45 9.88 1.77 -14.15
N ILE A 46 9.06 2.35 -15.03
CA ILE A 46 7.60 2.15 -15.07
C ILE A 46 7.16 0.83 -15.72
N TYR A 47 8.01 0.13 -16.46
CA TYR A 47 7.59 -1.03 -17.25
C TYR A 47 8.20 -2.39 -16.86
N ARG A 48 9.29 -2.44 -16.09
CA ARG A 48 10.00 -3.71 -15.83
C ARG A 48 10.79 -3.69 -14.53
N LEU A 49 10.13 -3.99 -13.43
CA LEU A 49 10.82 -4.35 -12.20
C LEU A 49 10.19 -5.61 -11.67
N ASP A 50 10.87 -6.73 -11.87
CA ASP A 50 10.53 -7.98 -11.20
C ASP A 50 10.62 -7.74 -9.69
N PRO A 51 9.63 -8.20 -8.91
CA PRO A 51 9.69 -8.06 -7.47
C PRO A 51 10.87 -8.87 -6.92
N TYR A 52 11.51 -8.36 -5.86
CA TYR A 52 12.41 -9.16 -5.05
C TYR A 52 11.66 -10.30 -4.37
N ASP A 53 10.41 -10.04 -3.97
CA ASP A 53 9.51 -11.02 -3.37
C ASP A 53 8.05 -10.61 -3.60
N TYR A 54 7.16 -11.57 -3.81
CA TYR A 54 5.76 -11.32 -4.11
C TYR A 54 4.86 -12.43 -3.56
N HIS A 55 3.95 -12.05 -2.68
CA HIS A 55 3.01 -12.96 -2.05
C HIS A 55 1.58 -12.53 -2.38
N GLU A 56 0.92 -13.31 -3.23
CA GLU A 56 -0.46 -13.08 -3.63
C GLU A 56 -1.43 -13.61 -2.58
N ARG A 57 -2.47 -12.83 -2.25
CA ARG A 57 -3.60 -13.27 -1.39
C ARG A 57 -3.15 -13.87 -0.05
N VAL A 58 -2.20 -13.23 0.63
CA VAL A 58 -1.64 -13.71 1.91
C VAL A 58 -2.63 -13.70 3.06
N CYS A 59 -3.65 -12.86 3.00
CA CYS A 59 -4.62 -12.72 4.08
C CYS A 59 -5.97 -12.27 3.53
N GLU A 60 -7.05 -12.95 3.93
CA GLU A 60 -8.41 -12.47 3.72
C GLU A 60 -8.88 -11.70 4.95
N PHE A 61 -9.51 -10.55 4.75
CA PHE A 61 -10.09 -9.76 5.84
C PHE A 61 -11.42 -9.14 5.43
N THR A 62 -12.28 -8.89 6.42
CA THR A 62 -13.58 -8.23 6.22
C THR A 62 -13.56 -6.83 6.81
N VAL A 63 -14.00 -5.86 6.02
CA VAL A 63 -14.25 -4.49 6.50
C VAL A 63 -15.72 -4.32 6.77
N LYS A 64 -16.04 -3.78 7.96
CA LYS A 64 -17.36 -3.32 8.34
C LYS A 64 -17.24 -1.96 9.02
N ARG A 65 -17.77 -0.91 8.39
CA ARG A 65 -17.70 0.46 8.89
C ARG A 65 -18.82 0.70 9.89
N PRO A 66 -18.53 1.33 11.04
CA PRO A 66 -19.52 1.44 12.12
C PRO A 66 -20.65 2.43 11.82
N ASN A 67 -20.51 3.39 10.88
CA ASN A 67 -21.38 4.58 10.85
C ASN A 67 -21.67 5.18 9.46
N ARG A 68 -21.83 4.41 8.38
CA ARG A 68 -22.27 4.98 7.08
C ARG A 68 -23.50 4.28 6.50
N PRO A 69 -24.56 5.03 6.13
CA PRO A 69 -25.77 4.46 5.56
C PRO A 69 -25.63 4.09 4.07
N LEU A 70 -24.58 4.56 3.40
CA LEU A 70 -24.36 4.32 1.97
C LEU A 70 -23.21 3.32 1.77
N GLN A 71 -23.47 2.31 0.95
CA GLN A 71 -22.42 1.44 0.42
C GLN A 71 -21.59 2.23 -0.59
N THR A 72 -20.32 2.44 -0.28
CA THR A 72 -19.34 3.10 -1.14
C THR A 72 -18.14 2.16 -1.28
N VAL A 73 -17.46 2.19 -2.44
CA VAL A 73 -16.29 1.35 -2.68
C VAL A 73 -15.08 1.84 -1.88
N PHE A 74 -14.96 3.15 -1.70
CA PHE A 74 -13.95 3.79 -0.86
C PHE A 74 -14.56 5.04 -0.19
N ASP A 75 -13.96 5.44 0.92
CA ASP A 75 -14.28 6.70 1.58
C ASP A 75 -13.21 7.73 1.23
N HIS A 76 -13.65 8.86 0.70
CA HIS A 76 -12.77 10.01 0.52
C HIS A 76 -13.00 10.97 1.70
N PRO A 77 -11.95 11.36 2.45
CA PRO A 77 -12.07 12.19 3.64
C PRO A 77 -12.25 13.66 3.25
N VAL A 78 -13.29 13.95 2.47
CA VAL A 78 -13.60 15.30 1.99
C VAL A 78 -14.75 15.88 2.79
N THR A 79 -14.53 17.11 3.23
CA THR A 79 -15.57 17.99 3.76
C THR A 79 -16.01 18.93 2.64
N TRP A 80 -17.31 18.99 2.39
CA TRP A 80 -17.88 19.94 1.44
C TRP A 80 -18.63 21.03 2.19
N SER A 81 -18.38 22.30 1.85
CA SER A 81 -19.10 23.45 2.38
C SER A 81 -19.65 24.27 1.23
N HIS A 82 -20.92 24.69 1.34
CA HIS A 82 -21.50 25.69 0.44
C HIS A 82 -22.14 26.79 1.28
N GLN A 83 -22.09 28.01 0.76
CA GLN A 83 -22.87 29.13 1.29
C GLN A 83 -24.04 29.36 0.32
N CYS A 84 -25.26 29.36 0.83
CA CYS A 84 -26.39 29.89 0.07
C CYS A 84 -26.27 31.42 0.06
N ALA A 85 -26.37 32.02 -1.12
CA ALA A 85 -26.55 33.47 -1.23
C ALA A 85 -27.90 33.83 -0.58
N SER A 86 -27.87 34.78 0.36
CA SER A 86 -29.04 35.43 0.97
C SER A 86 -29.72 36.38 0.00
#